data_AF-A0A351TEV0-F1
#
_entry.id   AF-A0A351TEV0-F1
#
_cell.length_a   1.000
_cell.length_b   1.000
_cell.length_c   1.000
_cell.angle_alpha   90.00
_cell.angle_beta   90.00
_cell.angle_gamma   90.00
#
_symmetry.space_group_name_H-M   'P 1'
#
loop_
_entity.id
_entity.type
_entity.pdbx_description
1 polymer ?
#
loop_
_entity_poly.entity_id
_entity_poly.type
_entity_poly.pdbx_seq_one_letter_code
_entity_poly.pdbx_strand_id
1 'polypeptide(L)'
;MIAYKAFEQGRVCLGYQFSMGMNRTDKANCRQNGFHCAENPLDCLTYYPDMDQSEYYIVDAGGDIDEDGWDSKISCTELTVLKKLTHRDFFLHGLAYMADHPLREWNRHVKKDRAEAVCGYVVVRGTDPVAKGQAGDILALAKEDTDTGVVKQIALTVVDGVEVMPDKWYDVNLKERQVMML
;
A
#
# COMPACT_ATOMS: atom_id res chain seq x y z
N MET A 1 8.84 -13.08 9.43
CA MET A 1 8.09 -11.82 9.61
C MET A 1 7.24 -11.57 8.37
N ILE A 2 5.92 -11.41 8.52
CA ILE A 2 5.06 -11.05 7.38
C ILE A 2 5.40 -9.65 6.91
N ALA A 3 5.65 -9.52 5.60
CA ALA A 3 5.98 -8.28 4.93
C ALA A 3 5.39 -8.28 3.51
N TYR A 4 5.66 -7.22 2.76
CA TYR A 4 5.18 -7.02 1.40
C TYR A 4 6.35 -6.81 0.46
N LYS A 5 6.24 -7.40 -0.73
CA LYS A 5 7.22 -7.20 -1.79
C LYS A 5 6.50 -6.98 -3.11
N ALA A 6 6.96 -5.97 -3.83
CA ALA A 6 6.64 -5.80 -5.24
C ALA A 6 7.78 -6.30 -6.12
N PHE A 7 7.40 -6.70 -7.33
CA PHE A 7 8.27 -7.18 -8.39
C PHE A 7 7.80 -6.61 -9.72
N GLU A 8 8.68 -6.64 -10.73
CA GLU A 8 8.26 -6.58 -12.13
C GLU A 8 7.42 -7.81 -12.49
N GLN A 9 6.74 -7.75 -13.63
CA GLN A 9 5.98 -8.89 -14.18
C GLN A 9 6.81 -10.18 -14.18
N GLY A 10 6.21 -11.27 -13.72
CA GLY A 10 6.89 -12.57 -13.61
C GLY A 10 7.79 -12.75 -12.39
N ARG A 11 7.59 -11.93 -11.34
CA ARG A 11 8.33 -11.95 -10.06
C ARG A 11 9.82 -11.65 -10.19
N VAL A 12 10.17 -10.72 -11.07
CA VAL A 12 11.57 -10.30 -11.29
C VAL A 12 11.88 -9.07 -10.45
N CYS A 13 13.05 -9.07 -9.81
CA CYS A 13 13.57 -7.90 -9.09
C CYS A 13 15.09 -7.84 -9.32
N LEU A 14 15.55 -6.78 -10.00
CA LEU A 14 16.96 -6.57 -10.35
C LEU A 14 17.61 -7.78 -11.03
N GLY A 15 16.90 -8.42 -11.96
CA GLY A 15 17.37 -9.58 -12.73
C GLY A 15 17.28 -10.93 -12.01
N TYR A 16 16.95 -10.96 -10.71
CA TYR A 16 16.64 -12.21 -10.01
C TYR A 16 15.16 -12.54 -10.15
N GLN A 17 14.84 -13.74 -10.60
CA GLN A 17 13.47 -14.24 -10.70
C GLN A 17 13.10 -15.07 -9.46
N PHE A 18 12.12 -14.59 -8.71
CA PHE A 18 11.65 -15.27 -7.50
C PHE A 18 10.67 -16.40 -7.83
N SER A 19 10.80 -17.49 -7.09
CA SER A 19 9.82 -18.58 -7.07
C SER A 19 8.77 -18.34 -5.98
N MET A 20 7.56 -18.89 -6.17
CA MET A 20 6.64 -19.07 -5.05
C MET A 20 7.29 -20.00 -4.01
N GLY A 21 7.08 -19.71 -2.72
CA GLY A 21 7.82 -20.38 -1.65
C GLY A 21 9.18 -19.75 -1.38
N MET A 22 10.11 -20.54 -0.83
CA MET A 22 11.37 -20.06 -0.26
C MET A 22 12.39 -19.65 -1.33
N ASN A 23 13.02 -18.49 -1.14
CA ASN A 23 14.16 -18.00 -1.91
C ASN A 23 15.28 -17.61 -0.93
N ARG A 24 16.55 -17.82 -1.30
CA ARG A 24 17.72 -17.54 -0.44
C ARG A 24 18.74 -16.64 -1.12
N THR A 25 19.43 -15.84 -0.32
CA THR A 25 20.60 -15.02 -0.69
C THR A 25 21.61 -15.02 0.45
N ASP A 26 22.87 -14.65 0.15
CA ASP A 26 24.00 -14.90 1.06
C ASP A 26 24.07 -13.92 2.23
N LYS A 27 23.60 -12.67 2.06
CA LYS A 27 23.72 -11.60 3.05
C LYS A 27 22.50 -10.68 3.02
N ALA A 28 22.18 -10.11 4.16
CA ALA A 28 21.22 -9.03 4.31
C ALA A 28 21.91 -7.82 4.95
N ASN A 29 22.07 -6.75 4.18
CA ASN A 29 22.53 -5.45 4.67
C ASN A 29 21.62 -4.42 4.02
N CYS A 30 20.75 -3.81 4.82
CA CYS A 30 19.74 -2.89 4.34
C CYS A 30 20.40 -1.77 3.51
N ARG A 31 19.79 -1.45 2.36
CA ARG A 31 20.30 -0.53 1.32
C ARG A 31 21.45 -1.03 0.45
N GLN A 32 22.10 -2.15 0.78
CA GLN A 32 23.25 -2.63 0.01
C GLN A 32 22.96 -3.96 -0.69
N ASN A 33 22.41 -4.94 0.02
CA ASN A 33 22.21 -6.29 -0.50
C ASN A 33 21.10 -7.02 0.27
N GLY A 34 20.84 -8.26 -0.12
CA GLY A 34 19.76 -9.08 0.41
C GLY A 34 18.44 -8.87 -0.32
N PHE A 35 17.44 -9.65 0.06
CA PHE A 35 16.11 -9.52 -0.50
C PHE A 35 15.31 -8.48 0.26
N HIS A 36 15.02 -7.38 -0.44
CA HIS A 36 14.27 -6.27 0.13
C HIS A 36 12.76 -6.51 0.05
N CYS A 37 12.10 -6.25 1.17
CA CYS A 37 10.64 -6.18 1.34
C CYS A 37 10.31 -4.99 2.27
N ALA A 38 9.03 -4.76 2.55
CA ALA A 38 8.58 -3.67 3.40
C ALA A 38 7.48 -4.14 4.38
N GLU A 39 7.52 -3.66 5.61
CA GLU A 39 6.44 -3.88 6.58
C GLU A 39 5.16 -3.13 6.16
N ASN A 40 5.30 -1.87 5.72
CA ASN A 40 4.21 -1.09 5.15
C ASN A 40 4.03 -1.43 3.66
N PRO A 41 2.87 -1.96 3.22
CA PRO A 41 2.63 -2.26 1.81
C PRO A 41 2.90 -1.06 0.88
N LEU A 42 2.50 0.15 1.30
CA LEU A 42 2.58 1.35 0.46
C LEU A 42 4.02 1.77 0.14
N ASP A 43 5.03 1.28 0.86
CA ASP A 43 6.44 1.52 0.52
C ASP A 43 6.85 0.78 -0.75
N CYS A 44 6.13 -0.28 -1.15
CA CYS A 44 6.35 -0.95 -2.44
C CYS A 44 6.14 0.00 -3.62
N LEU A 45 5.20 0.95 -3.53
CA LEU A 45 4.92 1.94 -4.57
C LEU A 45 6.09 2.91 -4.80
N THR A 46 7.04 2.99 -3.87
CA THR A 46 8.24 3.81 -4.05
C THR A 46 9.16 3.27 -5.13
N TYR A 47 9.24 1.95 -5.26
CA TYR A 47 10.12 1.26 -6.19
C TYR A 47 9.38 0.71 -7.41
N TYR A 48 8.09 0.39 -7.22
CA TYR A 48 7.19 -0.18 -8.22
C TYR A 48 5.90 0.66 -8.27
N PRO A 49 5.96 1.91 -8.79
CA PRO A 49 4.82 2.83 -8.80
C PRO A 49 3.79 2.52 -9.90
N ASP A 50 4.21 1.90 -11.00
CA ASP A 50 3.34 1.50 -12.10
C ASP A 50 2.72 0.14 -11.78
N MET A 51 1.47 0.17 -11.28
CA MET A 51 0.77 -1.05 -10.86
C MET A 51 0.46 -1.99 -12.04
N ASP A 52 0.35 -1.48 -13.27
CA ASP A 52 0.07 -2.34 -14.44
C ASP A 52 1.32 -3.12 -14.88
N GLN A 53 2.50 -2.62 -14.54
CA GLN A 53 3.79 -3.28 -14.81
C GLN A 53 4.38 -4.01 -13.59
N SER A 54 3.67 -4.00 -12.47
CA SER A 54 4.17 -4.53 -11.19
C SER A 54 3.25 -5.58 -10.60
N GLU A 55 3.82 -6.47 -9.81
CA GLU A 55 3.08 -7.47 -9.04
C GLU A 55 3.39 -7.33 -7.55
N TYR A 56 2.36 -7.35 -6.71
CA TYR A 56 2.48 -7.18 -5.25
C TYR A 56 2.17 -8.51 -4.54
N TYR A 57 2.96 -8.83 -3.52
CA TYR A 57 2.84 -10.10 -2.79
C TYR A 57 2.96 -9.90 -1.28
N ILE A 58 2.27 -10.76 -0.54
CA ILE A 58 2.61 -11.07 0.84
C ILE A 58 3.81 -12.01 0.82
N VAL A 59 4.81 -11.72 1.64
CA VAL A 59 6.01 -12.52 1.81
C VAL A 59 6.28 -12.75 3.30
N ASP A 60 7.05 -13.79 3.61
CA ASP A 60 7.60 -14.03 4.94
C ASP A 60 9.12 -13.88 4.89
N ALA A 61 9.63 -12.84 5.54
CA ALA A 61 11.06 -12.56 5.68
C ALA A 61 11.66 -13.33 6.85
N GLY A 62 12.80 -13.99 6.63
CA GLY A 62 13.49 -14.83 7.60
C GLY A 62 15.01 -14.86 7.38
N GLY A 63 15.67 -15.78 8.08
CA GLY A 63 17.13 -15.83 8.15
C GLY A 63 17.69 -14.59 8.86
N ASP A 64 18.87 -14.13 8.43
CA ASP A 64 19.39 -12.83 8.83
C ASP A 64 18.50 -11.73 8.26
N ILE A 65 18.03 -10.85 9.15
CA ILE A 65 17.18 -9.70 8.88
C ILE A 65 17.92 -8.44 9.30
N ASP A 66 17.90 -7.42 8.44
CA ASP A 66 18.48 -6.11 8.72
C ASP A 66 17.50 -5.00 8.33
N GLU A 67 17.26 -4.09 9.27
CA GLU A 67 16.37 -2.93 9.16
C GLU A 67 17.20 -1.66 9.30
N ASP A 68 16.97 -0.63 8.47
CA ASP A 68 17.75 0.61 8.56
C ASP A 68 17.18 1.63 9.56
N GLY A 69 15.96 1.39 10.07
CA GLY A 69 15.25 2.26 11.01
C GLY A 69 14.78 3.60 10.44
N TRP A 70 14.92 3.84 9.13
CA TRP A 70 14.48 5.07 8.47
C TRP A 70 13.10 4.95 7.85
N ASP A 71 12.81 3.84 7.19
CA ASP A 71 11.49 3.52 6.65
C ASP A 71 11.11 2.07 7.03
N SER A 72 10.03 1.54 6.44
CA SER A 72 9.61 0.18 6.76
C SER A 72 10.38 -0.90 5.99
N LYS A 73 11.50 -0.53 5.33
CA LYS A 73 12.29 -1.44 4.50
C LYS A 73 13.06 -2.44 5.35
N ILE A 74 12.93 -3.69 4.92
CA ILE A 74 13.57 -4.85 5.51
C ILE A 74 14.44 -5.48 4.44
N SER A 75 15.68 -5.84 4.77
CA SER A 75 16.48 -6.77 3.97
C SER A 75 16.57 -8.11 4.68
N CYS A 76 16.47 -9.21 3.95
CA CYS A 76 16.53 -10.56 4.51
C CYS A 76 17.32 -11.53 3.62
N THR A 77 17.85 -12.59 4.24
CA THR A 77 18.55 -13.69 3.54
C THR A 77 17.61 -14.80 3.09
N GLU A 78 16.47 -14.98 3.77
CA GLU A 78 15.42 -15.91 3.38
C GLU A 78 14.12 -15.15 3.12
N LEU A 79 13.55 -15.30 1.93
CA LEU A 79 12.28 -14.67 1.56
C LEU A 79 11.33 -15.71 0.98
N THR A 80 10.26 -15.99 1.70
CA THR A 80 9.20 -16.90 1.24
C THR A 80 8.09 -16.12 0.58
N VAL A 81 7.87 -16.29 -0.72
CA VAL A 81 6.74 -15.67 -1.43
C VAL A 81 5.47 -16.48 -1.15
N LEU A 82 4.48 -15.86 -0.50
CA LEU A 82 3.30 -16.56 0.01
C LEU A 82 2.09 -16.42 -0.91
N LYS A 83 1.72 -15.19 -1.26
CA LYS A 83 0.46 -14.91 -1.97
C LYS A 83 0.57 -13.67 -2.85
N LYS A 84 0.15 -13.78 -4.11
CA LYS A 84 -0.07 -12.61 -4.99
C LYS A 84 -1.31 -11.85 -4.53
N LEU A 85 -1.19 -10.54 -4.40
CA LEU A 85 -2.29 -9.64 -4.07
C LEU A 85 -2.93 -9.09 -5.34
N THR A 86 -4.25 -8.92 -5.32
CA THR A 86 -4.91 -8.00 -6.25
C THR A 86 -4.57 -6.56 -5.87
N HIS A 87 -4.73 -5.59 -6.79
CA HIS A 87 -4.53 -4.18 -6.44
C HIS A 87 -5.44 -3.75 -5.28
N ARG A 88 -6.69 -4.23 -5.27
CA ARG A 88 -7.63 -4.00 -4.18
C ARG A 88 -7.10 -4.56 -2.85
N ASP A 89 -6.65 -5.81 -2.82
CA ASP A 89 -6.11 -6.40 -1.59
C ASP A 89 -4.86 -5.64 -1.11
N PHE A 90 -3.98 -5.23 -2.02
CA PHE A 90 -2.80 -4.44 -1.69
C PHE A 90 -3.16 -3.15 -0.93
N PHE A 91 -4.14 -2.38 -1.42
CA PHE A 91 -4.59 -1.18 -0.70
C PHE A 91 -5.36 -1.50 0.59
N LEU A 92 -6.08 -2.61 0.65
CA LEU A 92 -6.70 -3.08 1.90
C LEU A 92 -5.64 -3.36 2.98
N HIS A 93 -4.55 -4.01 2.61
CA HIS A 93 -3.43 -4.23 3.51
C HIS A 93 -2.76 -2.90 3.93
N GLY A 94 -2.66 -1.92 3.02
CA GLY A 94 -2.16 -0.58 3.37
C GLY A 94 -3.05 0.15 4.38
N LEU A 95 -4.38 0.04 4.21
CA LEU A 95 -5.36 0.56 5.18
C LEU A 95 -5.26 -0.15 6.54
N ALA A 96 -5.13 -1.48 6.52
CA ALA A 96 -4.95 -2.27 7.75
C ALA A 96 -3.67 -1.87 8.49
N TYR A 97 -2.54 -1.73 7.78
CA TYR A 97 -1.28 -1.27 8.37
C TYR A 97 -1.42 0.10 9.04
N MET A 98 -2.10 1.07 8.41
CA MET A 98 -2.37 2.37 9.03
C MET A 98 -3.26 2.27 10.27
N ALA A 99 -4.20 1.32 10.30
CA ALA A 99 -5.07 1.08 11.44
C ALA A 99 -4.34 0.42 12.62
N ASP A 100 -3.43 -0.51 12.34
CA ASP A 100 -2.60 -1.19 13.35
C ASP A 100 -1.48 -0.29 13.87
N HIS A 101 -1.01 0.65 13.05
CA HIS A 101 0.10 1.55 13.36
C HIS A 101 -0.24 3.04 13.17
N PRO A 102 -1.27 3.56 13.86
CA PRO A 102 -1.81 4.89 13.59
C PRO A 102 -0.81 6.01 13.90
N LEU A 103 0.15 5.79 14.80
CA LEU A 103 1.12 6.81 15.20
C LEU A 103 2.42 6.80 14.39
N ARG A 104 2.56 5.88 13.41
CA ARG A 104 3.71 5.90 12.48
C ARG A 104 3.61 7.09 11.52
N GLU A 105 4.75 7.52 11.01
CA GLU A 105 4.80 8.52 9.95
C GLU A 105 4.00 8.06 8.73
N TRP A 106 3.32 9.00 8.10
CA TRP A 106 2.49 8.71 6.94
C TRP A 106 3.37 8.44 5.73
N ASN A 107 3.09 7.35 5.03
CA ASN A 107 3.70 7.11 3.73
C ASN A 107 3.32 8.26 2.77
N ARG A 108 4.26 8.68 1.92
CA ARG A 108 4.12 9.80 0.97
C ARG A 108 2.95 9.69 -0.03
N HIS A 109 2.44 8.47 -0.26
CA HIS A 109 1.29 8.19 -1.11
C HIS A 109 -0.05 8.45 -0.40
N VAL A 110 -0.05 8.66 0.91
CA VAL A 110 -1.23 9.02 1.70
C VAL A 110 -1.44 10.53 1.65
N LYS A 111 -2.67 10.95 1.33
CA LYS A 111 -3.08 12.36 1.30
C LYS A 111 -3.98 12.69 2.47
N LYS A 112 -3.82 13.90 3.00
CA LYS A 112 -4.58 14.38 4.16
C LYS A 112 -5.96 14.88 3.74
N ASP A 113 -7.00 14.30 4.34
CA ASP A 113 -8.42 14.67 4.28
C ASP A 113 -9.09 14.68 2.89
N ARG A 114 -8.40 15.06 1.82
CA ARG A 114 -8.99 15.19 0.48
C ARG A 114 -7.95 14.94 -0.59
N ALA A 115 -8.24 14.02 -1.51
CA ALA A 115 -7.47 13.90 -2.75
C ALA A 115 -8.24 13.22 -3.88
N GLU A 116 -7.75 13.45 -5.09
CA GLU A 116 -8.18 12.77 -6.29
C GLU A 116 -7.16 11.69 -6.67
N ALA A 117 -7.66 10.61 -7.27
CA ALA A 117 -6.84 9.53 -7.79
C ALA A 117 -5.92 10.00 -8.91
N VAL A 118 -4.69 9.50 -8.83
CA VAL A 118 -3.64 9.72 -9.81
C VAL A 118 -3.00 8.37 -10.07
N CYS A 119 -2.89 7.99 -11.35
CA CYS A 119 -2.35 6.71 -11.78
C CYS A 119 -3.08 5.48 -11.17
N GLY A 120 -4.41 5.47 -11.22
CA GLY A 120 -5.19 4.27 -10.87
C GLY A 120 -5.67 4.20 -9.41
N TYR A 121 -5.24 5.11 -8.53
CA TYR A 121 -5.63 5.05 -7.12
C TYR A 121 -5.48 6.37 -6.36
N VAL A 122 -6.11 6.43 -5.17
CA VAL A 122 -5.84 7.41 -4.12
C VAL A 122 -5.92 6.75 -2.75
N VAL A 123 -5.03 7.14 -1.84
CA VAL A 123 -5.10 6.81 -0.42
C VAL A 123 -5.30 8.10 0.37
N VAL A 124 -6.43 8.23 1.07
CA VAL A 124 -6.79 9.41 1.86
C VAL A 124 -6.92 9.03 3.32
N ARG A 125 -6.25 9.77 4.20
CA ARG A 125 -6.32 9.59 5.65
C ARG A 125 -6.57 10.93 6.33
N GLY A 126 -7.36 10.94 7.39
CA GLY A 126 -7.60 12.16 8.19
C GLY A 126 -8.93 12.12 8.93
N THR A 127 -9.39 13.26 9.43
CA THR A 127 -10.58 13.34 10.29
C THR A 127 -11.87 13.43 9.48
N ASP A 128 -11.80 13.94 8.25
CA ASP A 128 -12.91 14.00 7.30
C ASP A 128 -12.48 13.57 5.88
N PRO A 129 -12.04 12.31 5.68
CA PRO A 129 -11.47 11.86 4.42
C PRO A 129 -12.52 11.78 3.31
N VAL A 130 -12.23 12.40 2.17
CA VAL A 130 -13.00 12.29 0.92
C VAL A 130 -12.11 12.05 -0.28
N ALA A 131 -12.56 11.21 -1.20
CA ALA A 131 -11.80 10.79 -2.37
C ALA A 131 -12.63 10.89 -3.66
N LYS A 132 -11.96 11.18 -4.78
CA LYS A 132 -12.55 11.19 -6.14
C LYS A 132 -11.62 10.45 -7.09
N GLY A 133 -12.16 9.86 -8.16
CA GLY A 133 -11.37 9.23 -9.21
C GLY A 133 -12.15 9.04 -10.51
N GLN A 134 -11.45 8.50 -11.50
CA GLN A 134 -11.97 8.05 -12.79
C GLN A 134 -12.40 6.58 -12.74
N ALA A 135 -13.14 6.13 -13.75
CA ALA A 135 -13.58 4.73 -13.82
C ALA A 135 -12.39 3.76 -13.75
N GLY A 136 -12.48 2.77 -12.85
CA GLY A 136 -11.42 1.82 -12.57
C GLY A 136 -10.45 2.23 -11.46
N ASP A 137 -10.43 3.50 -11.04
CA ASP A 137 -9.55 3.95 -9.96
C ASP A 137 -9.96 3.35 -8.60
N ILE A 138 -8.97 3.07 -7.77
CA ILE A 138 -9.17 2.60 -6.39
C ILE A 138 -9.22 3.79 -5.43
N LEU A 139 -10.28 3.87 -4.62
CA LEU A 139 -10.40 4.84 -3.54
C LEU A 139 -10.22 4.13 -2.20
N ALA A 140 -9.11 4.41 -1.51
CA ALA A 140 -8.79 3.90 -0.19
C ALA A 140 -8.87 5.03 0.84
N LEU A 141 -9.78 4.92 1.82
CA LEU A 141 -10.02 5.96 2.81
C LEU A 141 -9.82 5.42 4.23
N ALA A 142 -9.14 6.18 5.08
CA ALA A 142 -8.98 5.91 6.50
C ALA A 142 -9.41 7.13 7.32
N LYS A 143 -10.49 6.98 8.10
CA LYS A 143 -10.99 8.03 8.98
C LYS A 143 -10.41 7.87 10.37
N GLU A 144 -9.83 8.95 10.87
CA GLU A 144 -9.23 9.06 12.18
C GLU A 144 -10.21 9.61 13.22
N ASP A 145 -9.96 9.25 14.47
CA ASP A 145 -10.40 10.01 15.61
C ASP A 145 -9.64 11.34 15.71
N THR A 146 -10.36 12.44 15.95
CA THR A 146 -9.80 13.80 15.99
C THR A 146 -8.80 14.01 17.13
N ASP A 147 -8.95 13.27 18.23
CA ASP A 147 -8.21 13.53 19.47
C ASP A 147 -6.99 12.61 19.57
N THR A 148 -7.11 11.38 19.07
CA THR A 148 -6.09 10.33 19.24
C THR A 148 -5.31 10.01 17.97
N GLY A 149 -5.81 10.40 16.78
CA GLY A 149 -5.21 10.02 15.49
C GLY A 149 -5.33 8.53 15.14
N VAL A 150 -6.05 7.76 15.96
CA VAL A 150 -6.32 6.33 15.70
C VAL A 150 -7.33 6.21 14.57
N VAL A 151 -7.09 5.30 13.63
CA VAL A 151 -8.04 4.99 12.56
C VAL A 151 -9.26 4.28 13.14
N LYS A 152 -10.43 4.90 13.03
CA LYS A 152 -11.72 4.37 13.51
C LYS A 152 -12.52 3.64 12.44
N GLN A 153 -12.31 4.01 11.18
CA GLN A 153 -13.04 3.45 10.05
C GLN A 153 -12.16 3.45 8.81
N ILE A 154 -12.23 2.38 8.05
CA ILE A 154 -11.62 2.30 6.72
C ILE A 154 -12.70 2.03 5.68
N ALA A 155 -12.47 2.49 4.45
CA ALA A 155 -13.29 2.16 3.30
C ALA A 155 -12.39 1.94 2.09
N LEU A 156 -12.80 1.00 1.24
CA LEU A 156 -12.09 0.66 0.03
C LEU A 156 -13.10 0.34 -1.07
N THR A 157 -13.03 1.07 -2.16
CA THR A 157 -13.88 0.84 -3.33
C THR A 157 -13.12 1.04 -4.63
N VAL A 158 -13.73 0.60 -5.72
CA VAL A 158 -13.33 0.92 -7.09
C VAL A 158 -14.42 1.82 -7.67
N VAL A 159 -14.02 2.81 -8.46
CA VAL A 159 -14.98 3.60 -9.25
C VAL A 159 -15.53 2.72 -10.36
N ASP A 160 -16.66 2.07 -10.10
CA ASP A 160 -17.27 1.05 -10.96
C ASP A 160 -18.27 1.62 -11.98
N GLY A 161 -18.67 2.89 -11.82
CA GLY A 161 -19.69 3.53 -12.66
C GLY A 161 -21.11 3.02 -12.39
N VAL A 162 -21.35 2.32 -11.28
CA VAL A 162 -22.66 1.80 -10.86
C VAL A 162 -23.03 2.35 -9.49
N GLU A 163 -22.26 2.02 -8.45
CA GLU A 163 -22.43 2.55 -7.09
C GLU A 163 -21.52 3.77 -6.86
N VAL A 164 -20.32 3.73 -7.46
CA VAL A 164 -19.31 4.75 -7.36
C VAL A 164 -19.04 5.30 -8.75
N MET A 165 -19.62 6.46 -9.03
CA MET A 165 -19.56 7.15 -10.31
C MET A 165 -18.24 7.92 -10.45
N PRO A 166 -17.67 8.00 -11.67
CA PRO A 166 -16.50 8.83 -11.92
C PRO A 166 -16.78 10.30 -11.66
N ASP A 167 -15.72 11.05 -11.34
CA ASP A 167 -15.74 12.49 -11.07
C ASP A 167 -16.64 12.94 -9.90
N LYS A 168 -17.01 12.03 -9.01
CA LYS A 168 -17.73 12.32 -7.77
C LYS A 168 -16.86 12.11 -6.53
N TRP A 169 -17.13 12.90 -5.49
CA TRP A 169 -16.42 12.78 -4.20
C TRP A 169 -17.18 11.84 -3.28
N TYR A 170 -16.48 10.88 -2.68
CA TYR A 170 -17.02 9.89 -1.75
C TYR A 170 -16.34 9.99 -0.39
N ASP A 171 -17.13 9.85 0.68
CA ASP A 171 -16.62 9.75 2.04
C ASP A 171 -16.30 8.30 2.45
N VAL A 172 -15.88 8.12 3.71
CA VAL A 172 -15.60 6.79 4.28
C VAL A 172 -16.86 5.89 4.41
N ASN A 173 -18.06 6.42 4.21
CA ASN A 173 -19.29 5.63 4.14
C ASN A 173 -19.68 5.31 2.69
N LEU A 174 -18.81 5.66 1.73
CA LEU A 174 -19.05 5.58 0.28
C LEU A 174 -20.30 6.36 -0.15
N LYS A 175 -20.61 7.46 0.54
CA LYS A 175 -21.67 8.38 0.16
C LYS A 175 -21.11 9.54 -0.64
N GLU A 176 -21.79 9.89 -1.73
CA GLU A 176 -21.44 11.08 -2.51
C GLU A 176 -21.53 12.33 -1.62
N ARG A 177 -20.51 13.19 -1.69
CA ARG A 177 -20.48 14.50 -1.03
C ARG A 177 -20.28 15.60 -2.05
N GLN A 178 -20.99 16.71 -1.85
CA GLN A 178 -20.61 17.95 -2.49
C GLN A 178 -19.43 18.56 -1.73
N VAL A 179 -18.31 18.73 -2.42
CA VAL A 179 -17.12 19.37 -1.87
C VAL A 179 -16.92 20.67 -2.63
N MET A 180 -16.96 21.80 -1.92
CA MET A 180 -16.72 23.10 -2.54
C MET A 180 -15.29 23.14 -3.10
N MET A 181 -15.15 23.66 -4.33
CA MET A 181 -13.83 24.04 -4.85
C MET A 181 -13.41 25.29 -4.08
N LEU A 182 -12.30 25.19 -3.36
CA LEU A 182 -11.63 26.33 -2.73
C LEU A 182 -10.82 27.09 -3.78
#